data_AF-A0A6I4I9V0-F1
#
_entry.id   AF-A0A6I4I9V0-F1
#
_cell.length_a   1.000
_cell.length_b   1.000
_cell.length_c   1.000
_cell.angle_alpha   90.00
_cell.angle_beta   90.00
_cell.angle_gamma   90.00
#
_symmetry.space_group_name_H-M   'P 1'
#
loop_
_entity.id
_entity.type
_entity.pdbx_description
1 polymer ?
#
loop_
_entity_poly.entity_id
_entity_poly.type
_entity_poly.pdbx_seq_one_letter_code
_entity_poly.pdbx_strand_id
1 'polypeptide(L)'
;MFNINHQSSPGKKKSQSHNLQCKTFELTTTCLIVICLVFTSCNNNGKPSAPKQTGNIKNINKATDTVVSEPKSNANNKDSVEVVDEKDILLNGKLKRYFSVMDFKANFGEPDSSKLLSDVEPCTSIFEEADGSVNPQAKYLYKNGSRFENSGNKVAIDEISFDGGDHILYKGHLLNKSTTMGDIKRLFPNAIKHISEMDVFGEGKLQVIQLREDYNNVSDGHVKIFFKNGKLHLLHWWFPC
;
A
#
# COMPACT_ATOMS: atom_id res chain seq x y z
N MET A 1 -25.83 38.93 -66.91
CA MET A 1 -25.42 40.35 -66.89
C MET A 1 -24.82 40.64 -65.52
N PHE A 2 -23.63 41.27 -65.52
CA PHE A 2 -22.80 41.77 -64.41
C PHE A 2 -21.93 40.80 -63.57
N ASN A 3 -20.61 40.88 -63.87
CA ASN A 3 -19.42 40.79 -63.00
C ASN A 3 -19.64 41.44 -61.61
N ILE A 4 -18.86 41.20 -60.54
CA ILE A 4 -17.40 41.46 -60.38
C ILE A 4 -16.78 40.58 -59.27
N ASN A 5 -15.52 40.20 -59.51
CA ASN A 5 -14.51 39.58 -58.66
C ASN A 5 -14.28 40.21 -57.27
N HIS A 6 -13.84 39.40 -56.30
CA HIS A 6 -12.67 39.79 -55.50
C HIS A 6 -11.90 38.56 -54.99
N GLN A 7 -10.66 38.42 -55.48
CA GLN A 7 -9.60 37.61 -54.90
C GLN A 7 -9.00 38.33 -53.67
N SER A 8 -8.63 37.58 -52.64
CA SER A 8 -7.57 37.94 -51.71
C SER A 8 -6.77 36.69 -51.30
N SER A 9 -5.45 36.89 -51.22
CA SER A 9 -4.36 35.90 -51.25
C SER A 9 -4.01 35.34 -49.87
N PRO A 10 -3.46 34.11 -49.76
CA PRO A 10 -3.04 33.55 -48.47
C PRO A 10 -1.63 34.02 -48.07
N GLY A 11 -1.54 34.66 -46.90
CA GLY A 11 -0.28 35.08 -46.28
C GLY A 11 0.51 33.91 -45.68
N LYS A 12 1.70 33.67 -46.23
CA LYS A 12 2.76 32.81 -45.67
C LYS A 12 3.22 33.38 -44.32
N LYS A 13 2.98 32.67 -43.20
CA LYS A 13 3.69 32.91 -41.93
C LYS A 13 5.01 32.14 -41.92
N LYS A 14 6.10 32.89 -41.76
CA LYS A 14 7.48 32.41 -41.64
C LYS A 14 7.67 31.65 -40.33
N SER A 15 8.30 30.49 -40.43
CA SER A 15 8.86 29.72 -39.32
C SER A 15 10.03 30.49 -38.69
N GLN A 16 9.96 30.76 -37.39
CA GLN A 16 11.08 31.25 -36.58
C GLN A 16 11.58 30.09 -35.71
N SER A 17 12.76 29.59 -36.06
CA SER A 17 13.53 28.64 -35.27
C SER A 17 14.17 29.36 -34.09
N HIS A 18 13.64 29.18 -32.89
CA HIS A 18 14.29 29.60 -31.67
C HIS A 18 15.34 28.56 -31.26
N ASN A 19 16.60 28.90 -31.50
CA ASN A 19 17.78 28.29 -30.89
C ASN A 19 17.70 28.47 -29.36
N LEU A 20 17.39 27.40 -28.62
CA LEU A 20 17.67 27.37 -27.18
C LEU A 20 19.10 26.84 -26.98
N GLN A 21 20.00 27.78 -26.68
CA GLN A 21 21.33 27.48 -26.18
C GLN A 21 21.25 26.76 -24.84
N CYS A 22 21.82 25.55 -24.80
CA CYS A 22 22.09 24.79 -23.59
C CYS A 22 23.14 25.54 -22.76
N LYS A 23 22.74 26.14 -21.64
CA LYS A 23 23.68 26.68 -20.65
C LYS A 23 24.04 25.56 -19.67
N THR A 24 25.27 25.09 -19.77
CA THR A 24 25.93 24.25 -18.77
C THR A 24 26.03 25.01 -17.46
N PHE A 25 25.34 24.52 -16.43
CA PHE A 25 25.44 25.04 -15.07
C PHE A 25 26.51 24.23 -14.33
N GLU A 26 27.72 24.78 -14.25
CA GLU A 26 28.75 24.27 -13.34
C GLU A 26 28.37 24.68 -11.91
N LEU A 27 27.91 23.72 -11.11
CA LEU A 27 27.70 23.93 -9.68
C LEU A 27 28.94 23.40 -8.94
N THR A 28 29.78 24.36 -8.55
CA THR A 28 31.01 24.18 -7.79
C THR A 28 30.76 23.47 -6.46
N THR A 29 31.53 22.41 -6.25
CA THR A 29 31.74 21.67 -5.01
C THR A 29 32.19 22.59 -3.88
N THR A 30 31.39 22.72 -2.82
CA THR A 30 31.85 23.26 -1.53
C THR A 30 31.71 22.19 -0.46
N CYS A 31 32.88 21.67 -0.08
CA CYS A 31 33.11 20.76 1.03
C CYS A 31 32.96 21.54 2.35
N LEU A 32 32.10 21.10 3.26
CA LEU A 32 32.13 21.55 4.66
C LEU A 32 31.86 20.37 5.59
N ILE A 33 32.97 19.70 5.90
CA ILE A 33 33.11 18.73 6.99
C ILE A 33 33.01 19.53 8.30
N VAL A 34 31.97 19.29 9.09
CA VAL A 34 31.95 19.67 10.52
C VAL A 34 31.81 18.39 11.33
N ILE A 35 32.98 17.89 11.74
CA ILE A 35 33.15 16.88 12.79
C ILE A 35 32.99 17.60 14.13
N CYS A 36 31.93 17.28 14.87
CA CYS A 36 31.90 17.48 16.32
C CYS A 36 31.53 16.16 16.98
N LEU A 37 32.56 15.38 17.29
CA LEU A 37 32.56 14.37 18.33
C LEU A 37 32.38 15.06 19.68
N VAL A 38 31.32 14.71 20.42
CA VAL A 38 31.36 14.80 21.88
C VAL A 38 30.70 13.56 22.47
N PHE A 39 31.55 12.74 23.06
CA PHE A 39 31.22 11.66 23.97
C PHE A 39 30.66 12.24 25.26
N THR A 40 29.54 11.70 25.76
CA THR A 40 29.36 11.48 27.20
C THR A 40 28.53 10.22 27.44
N SER A 41 29.23 9.20 27.92
CA SER A 41 28.71 8.00 28.56
C SER A 41 28.15 8.36 29.95
N CYS A 42 27.04 7.72 30.36
CA CYS A 42 26.82 7.38 31.76
C CYS A 42 25.94 6.12 31.84
N ASN A 43 26.64 5.03 32.09
CA ASN A 43 26.15 3.76 32.59
C ASN A 43 25.73 3.95 34.07
N ASN A 44 24.54 3.52 34.48
CA ASN A 44 24.45 2.93 35.82
C ASN A 44 23.29 1.94 35.97
N ASN A 45 23.68 0.75 36.41
CA ASN A 45 22.86 -0.39 36.75
C ASN A 45 22.19 -0.18 38.12
N GLY A 46 20.93 -0.57 38.23
CA GLY A 46 20.22 -0.60 39.51
C GLY A 46 18.91 -1.41 39.44
N LYS A 47 19.01 -2.73 39.57
CA LYS A 47 18.00 -3.58 40.25
C LYS A 47 18.64 -3.95 41.60
N PRO A 48 17.91 -4.11 42.72
CA PRO A 48 16.74 -5.00 42.90
C PRO A 48 15.65 -4.32 43.80
N SER A 49 14.49 -4.84 44.18
CA SER A 49 14.06 -6.18 44.61
C SER A 49 12.53 -6.13 44.78
N ALA A 50 11.84 -7.28 44.62
CA ALA A 50 10.47 -7.46 45.08
C ALA A 50 10.39 -7.56 46.63
N PRO A 51 9.21 -7.34 47.23
CA PRO A 51 8.63 -8.43 48.01
C PRO A 51 7.10 -8.61 47.91
N LYS A 52 6.74 -9.84 48.26
CA LYS A 52 5.45 -10.54 48.38
C LYS A 52 4.33 -9.76 49.10
N GLN A 53 3.07 -10.08 48.75
CA GLN A 53 2.03 -10.72 49.59
C GLN A 53 0.62 -10.45 49.04
N THR A 54 -0.15 -11.49 48.70
CA THR A 54 -1.30 -12.03 49.47
C THR A 54 -2.62 -11.34 49.13
N GLY A 55 -3.58 -12.10 48.60
CA GLY A 55 -4.95 -11.65 48.38
C GLY A 55 -5.85 -12.83 48.00
N ASN A 56 -6.46 -13.44 49.01
CA ASN A 56 -7.36 -14.57 48.93
C ASN A 56 -8.80 -14.04 48.93
N ILE A 57 -9.60 -14.25 47.87
CA ILE A 57 -11.06 -14.07 47.90
C ILE A 57 -11.74 -15.12 46.99
N LYS A 58 -12.43 -16.07 47.63
CA LYS A 58 -13.83 -16.55 47.41
C LYS A 58 -14.49 -16.12 46.08
N ASN A 59 -15.31 -16.88 45.34
CA ASN A 59 -16.23 -17.95 45.71
C ASN A 59 -17.05 -18.39 44.46
N ILE A 60 -17.70 -19.56 44.61
CA ILE A 60 -19.00 -19.95 44.02
C ILE A 60 -19.04 -20.43 42.56
N ASN A 61 -19.14 -21.76 42.47
CA ASN A 61 -19.75 -22.50 41.38
C ASN A 61 -21.24 -22.12 41.24
N LYS A 62 -21.67 -21.79 40.02
CA LYS A 62 -23.07 -21.99 39.62
C LYS A 62 -23.12 -22.36 38.14
N ALA A 63 -23.43 -23.64 37.91
CA ALA A 63 -23.81 -24.16 36.61
C ALA A 63 -25.11 -23.49 36.15
N THR A 64 -25.17 -23.10 34.89
CA THR A 64 -26.44 -22.95 34.17
C THR A 64 -26.15 -23.29 32.71
N ASP A 65 -26.70 -24.41 32.26
CA ASP A 65 -26.71 -24.82 30.87
C ASP A 65 -27.37 -23.74 30.02
N THR A 66 -26.62 -23.20 29.07
CA THR A 66 -27.19 -22.53 27.91
C THR A 66 -26.39 -23.01 26.72
N VAL A 67 -27.01 -23.89 25.94
CA VAL A 67 -26.54 -24.29 24.61
C VAL A 67 -26.71 -23.08 23.71
N VAL A 68 -25.75 -22.16 23.79
CA VAL A 68 -25.43 -21.25 22.69
C VAL A 68 -24.39 -21.98 21.88
N SER A 69 -24.76 -22.43 20.69
CA SER A 69 -23.79 -22.88 19.69
C SER A 69 -22.92 -21.69 19.32
N GLU A 70 -21.82 -21.53 20.05
CA GLU A 70 -20.72 -20.65 19.68
C GLU A 70 -20.27 -21.00 18.26
N PRO A 71 -19.95 -20.00 17.42
CA PRO A 71 -19.22 -20.29 16.20
C PRO A 71 -17.92 -20.95 16.65
N LYS A 72 -17.66 -22.16 16.13
CA LYS A 72 -16.40 -22.87 16.34
C LYS A 72 -15.28 -21.91 15.95
N SER A 73 -14.69 -21.21 16.93
CA SER A 73 -13.41 -20.58 16.74
C SER A 73 -12.47 -21.74 16.48
N ASN A 74 -12.05 -21.88 15.22
CA ASN A 74 -11.13 -22.92 14.84
C ASN A 74 -9.88 -22.74 15.71
N ALA A 75 -9.65 -23.74 16.54
CA ALA A 75 -8.48 -23.86 17.38
C ALA A 75 -7.24 -23.45 16.58
N ASN A 76 -6.47 -22.54 17.17
CA ASN A 76 -5.18 -22.05 16.73
C ASN A 76 -4.35 -23.13 16.01
N ASN A 77 -4.54 -23.27 14.70
CA ASN A 77 -3.62 -24.04 13.89
C ASN A 77 -2.38 -23.17 13.76
N LYS A 78 -1.41 -23.43 14.63
CA LYS A 78 -0.16 -22.65 14.75
C LYS A 78 0.61 -22.60 13.43
N ASP A 79 0.31 -23.49 12.49
CA ASP A 79 0.89 -23.57 11.16
C ASP A 79 0.05 -22.91 10.07
N SER A 80 -1.10 -22.31 10.40
CA SER A 80 -1.89 -21.56 9.43
C SER A 80 -1.15 -20.27 8.99
N VAL A 81 -1.26 -19.97 7.70
CA VAL A 81 -0.79 -18.69 7.13
C VAL A 81 -1.47 -17.53 7.87
N GLU A 82 -0.69 -16.50 8.17
CA GLU A 82 -1.16 -15.33 8.91
C GLU A 82 -2.23 -14.54 8.16
N VAL A 83 -3.04 -13.82 8.93
CA VAL A 83 -4.10 -12.94 8.45
C VAL A 83 -3.64 -11.49 8.55
N VAL A 84 -3.90 -10.72 7.50
CA VAL A 84 -3.79 -9.27 7.49
C VAL A 84 -5.18 -8.69 7.25
N ASP A 85 -5.78 -8.18 8.32
CA ASP A 85 -7.00 -7.39 8.24
C ASP A 85 -6.65 -5.99 7.70
N GLU A 86 -7.40 -5.49 6.72
CA GLU A 86 -7.14 -4.19 6.11
C GLU A 86 -7.21 -3.03 7.11
N LYS A 87 -7.92 -3.21 8.23
CA LYS A 87 -8.05 -2.21 9.30
C LYS A 87 -6.78 -2.05 10.12
N ASP A 88 -5.89 -3.05 10.09
CA ASP A 88 -4.60 -3.02 10.78
C ASP A 88 -3.51 -2.29 9.98
N ILE A 89 -3.81 -1.86 8.74
CA ILE A 89 -2.89 -1.17 7.83
C ILE A 89 -3.25 0.31 7.73
N LEU A 90 -2.24 1.16 7.93
CA LEU A 90 -2.31 2.59 7.60
C LEU A 90 -1.25 2.97 6.58
N LEU A 91 -1.67 3.37 5.38
CA LEU A 91 -0.80 3.95 4.35
C LEU A 91 -0.32 5.34 4.78
N ASN A 92 0.99 5.53 4.71
CA ASN A 92 1.72 6.71 5.18
C ASN A 92 1.35 7.10 6.62
N GLY A 93 1.02 6.08 7.43
CA GLY A 93 0.61 6.22 8.84
C GLY A 93 -0.74 6.90 9.07
N LYS A 94 -1.54 7.13 8.02
CA LYS A 94 -2.77 7.94 8.11
C LYS A 94 -3.98 7.27 7.46
N LEU A 95 -3.84 6.79 6.24
CA LEU A 95 -4.98 6.36 5.43
C LEU A 95 -5.26 4.88 5.60
N LYS A 96 -6.51 4.52 5.85
CA LYS A 96 -6.98 3.13 5.79
C LYS A 96 -7.08 2.69 4.32
N ARG A 97 -7.37 1.40 4.09
CA ARG A 97 -7.59 0.87 2.73
C ARG A 97 -8.67 1.62 1.96
N TYR A 98 -9.77 2.00 2.61
CA TYR A 98 -10.87 2.74 2.02
C TYR A 98 -10.92 4.17 2.57
N PHE A 99 -10.98 5.15 1.66
CA PHE A 99 -10.99 6.59 2.00
C PHE A 99 -11.66 7.41 0.90
N SER A 100 -11.71 8.74 1.07
CA SER A 100 -12.38 9.62 0.09
C SER A 100 -11.43 10.20 -0.96
N VAL A 101 -11.99 10.72 -2.06
CA VAL A 101 -11.21 11.52 -3.04
C VAL A 101 -10.59 12.76 -2.40
N MET A 102 -11.26 13.36 -1.41
CA MET A 102 -10.70 14.49 -0.66
C MET A 102 -9.46 14.06 0.13
N ASP A 103 -9.52 12.93 0.82
CA ASP A 103 -8.37 12.37 1.55
C ASP A 103 -7.22 12.02 0.61
N PHE A 104 -7.54 11.46 -0.57
CA PHE A 104 -6.54 11.21 -1.62
C PHE A 104 -5.78 12.49 -1.96
N LYS A 105 -6.51 13.55 -2.33
CA LYS A 105 -5.91 14.83 -2.73
C LYS A 105 -5.12 15.49 -1.59
N ALA A 106 -5.61 15.39 -0.36
CA ALA A 106 -4.94 15.96 0.80
C ALA A 106 -3.60 15.27 1.14
N ASN A 107 -3.46 13.97 0.84
CA ASN A 107 -2.27 13.19 1.18
C ASN A 107 -1.31 12.99 -0.01
N PHE A 108 -1.82 12.98 -1.23
CA PHE A 108 -1.04 12.69 -2.44
C PHE A 108 -1.04 13.81 -3.49
N GLY A 109 -1.94 14.79 -3.38
CA GLY A 109 -2.20 15.76 -4.45
C GLY A 109 -2.99 15.14 -5.60
N GLU A 110 -2.73 15.61 -6.82
CA GLU A 110 -3.32 15.02 -8.01
C GLU A 110 -2.64 13.68 -8.36
N PRO A 111 -3.39 12.72 -8.93
CA PRO A 111 -2.80 11.47 -9.44
C PRO A 111 -1.85 11.78 -10.60
N ASP A 112 -0.81 10.95 -10.75
CA ASP A 112 0.15 11.09 -11.85
C ASP A 112 -0.49 10.71 -13.19
N SER A 113 -1.43 9.76 -13.16
CA SER A 113 -2.31 9.43 -14.28
C SER A 113 -3.57 8.70 -13.80
N SER A 114 -4.53 8.51 -14.70
CA SER A 114 -5.71 7.67 -14.45
C SER A 114 -6.14 6.93 -15.70
N LYS A 115 -6.80 5.77 -15.53
CA LYS A 115 -7.42 5.00 -16.62
C LYS A 115 -8.81 4.54 -16.20
N LEU A 116 -9.78 4.62 -17.11
CA LEU A 116 -11.10 4.03 -16.84
C LEU A 116 -10.96 2.52 -16.66
N LEU A 117 -11.77 1.94 -15.77
CA LEU A 117 -11.76 0.48 -15.62
C LEU A 117 -12.21 -0.22 -16.91
N SER A 118 -13.09 0.41 -17.71
CA SER A 118 -13.48 -0.09 -19.03
C SER A 118 -12.32 -0.19 -20.03
N ASP A 119 -11.26 0.60 -19.85
CA ASP A 119 -10.10 0.59 -20.75
C ASP A 119 -9.03 -0.41 -20.30
N VAL A 120 -9.07 -0.82 -19.03
CA VAL A 120 -8.13 -1.76 -18.42
C VAL A 120 -8.71 -3.17 -18.34
N GLU A 121 -10.04 -3.28 -18.26
CA GLU A 121 -10.81 -4.52 -18.14
C GLU A 121 -10.25 -5.43 -17.02
N PRO A 122 -10.17 -4.94 -15.76
CA PRO A 122 -9.74 -5.79 -14.66
C PRO A 122 -10.75 -6.92 -14.45
N CYS A 123 -10.27 -8.07 -13.99
CA CYS A 123 -11.13 -9.21 -13.66
C CYS A 123 -12.19 -8.87 -12.60
N THR A 124 -11.83 -8.02 -11.63
CA THR A 124 -12.65 -7.68 -10.47
C THR A 124 -12.55 -6.19 -10.20
N SER A 125 -13.63 -5.59 -9.69
CA SER A 125 -13.66 -4.21 -9.19
C SER A 125 -13.87 -4.23 -7.68
N ILE A 126 -13.09 -3.43 -6.94
CA ILE A 126 -13.24 -3.27 -5.48
C ILE A 126 -14.61 -2.65 -5.14
N PHE A 127 -15.15 -1.82 -6.02
CA PHE A 127 -16.46 -1.18 -5.87
C PHE A 127 -17.54 -1.80 -6.78
N GLU A 128 -17.46 -3.10 -7.06
CA GLU A 128 -18.54 -3.85 -7.69
C GLU A 128 -19.78 -3.87 -6.78
N GLU A 129 -20.95 -3.60 -7.36
CA GLU A 129 -22.23 -3.66 -6.66
C GLU A 129 -22.72 -5.11 -6.56
N ALA A 130 -23.69 -5.37 -5.69
CA ALA A 130 -24.18 -6.74 -5.43
C ALA A 130 -24.80 -7.44 -6.66
N ASP A 131 -25.18 -6.68 -7.69
CA ASP A 131 -25.67 -7.20 -8.97
C ASP A 131 -24.57 -7.42 -10.01
N GLY A 132 -23.30 -7.25 -9.63
CA GLY A 132 -22.13 -7.36 -10.49
C GLY A 132 -21.87 -6.12 -11.34
N SER A 133 -22.64 -5.05 -11.17
CA SER A 133 -22.42 -3.83 -11.95
C SER A 133 -21.26 -3.00 -11.39
N VAL A 134 -20.51 -2.37 -12.29
CA VAL A 134 -19.43 -1.45 -11.97
C VAL A 134 -19.80 -0.06 -12.51
N ASN A 135 -19.54 0.97 -11.71
CA ASN A 135 -19.76 2.35 -12.15
C ASN A 135 -18.98 2.62 -13.45
N PRO A 136 -19.63 3.09 -14.54
CA PRO A 136 -18.96 3.31 -15.83
C PRO A 136 -17.91 4.42 -15.80
N GLN A 137 -17.88 5.23 -14.73
CA GLN A 137 -16.86 6.26 -14.49
C GLN A 137 -15.80 5.81 -13.48
N ALA A 138 -15.85 4.55 -13.04
CA ALA A 138 -14.81 3.99 -12.18
C ALA A 138 -13.48 3.97 -12.93
N LYS A 139 -12.41 4.23 -12.18
CA LYS A 139 -11.06 4.36 -12.74
C LYS A 139 -10.01 3.88 -11.77
N TYR A 140 -8.88 3.45 -12.32
CA TYR A 140 -7.64 3.41 -11.58
C TYR A 140 -6.99 4.80 -11.54
N LEU A 141 -6.52 5.18 -10.36
CA LEU A 141 -5.64 6.31 -10.11
C LEU A 141 -4.24 5.77 -9.85
N TYR A 142 -3.23 6.36 -10.49
CA TYR A 142 -1.83 5.99 -10.31
C TYR A 142 -1.08 7.12 -9.61
N LYS A 143 -0.32 6.80 -8.57
CA LYS A 143 0.51 7.77 -7.84
C LYS A 143 1.76 7.10 -7.29
N ASN A 144 2.93 7.64 -7.61
CA ASN A 144 4.22 7.16 -7.08
C ASN A 144 4.44 5.65 -7.26
N GLY A 145 3.89 5.07 -8.34
CA GLY A 145 3.90 3.63 -8.60
C GLY A 145 2.78 2.83 -7.92
N SER A 146 2.08 3.39 -6.94
CA SER A 146 0.90 2.79 -6.31
C SER A 146 -0.35 2.93 -7.19
N ARG A 147 -1.28 1.98 -7.06
CA ARG A 147 -2.56 1.95 -7.77
C ARG A 147 -3.73 1.98 -6.79
N PHE A 148 -4.73 2.78 -7.13
CA PHE A 148 -5.95 2.94 -6.33
C PHE A 148 -7.15 2.81 -7.25
N GLU A 149 -8.21 2.15 -6.79
CA GLU A 149 -9.50 2.18 -7.48
C GLU A 149 -10.32 3.37 -6.97
N ASN A 150 -11.02 4.05 -7.87
CA ASN A 150 -11.91 5.15 -7.54
C ASN A 150 -13.29 4.95 -8.20
N SER A 151 -14.34 5.09 -7.40
CA SER A 151 -15.74 5.14 -7.86
C SER A 151 -16.47 6.28 -7.15
N GLY A 152 -16.80 7.35 -7.89
CA GLY A 152 -17.37 8.58 -7.33
C GLY A 152 -16.45 9.21 -6.27
N ASN A 153 -16.96 9.39 -5.04
CA ASN A 153 -16.16 9.91 -3.92
C ASN A 153 -15.37 8.83 -3.16
N LYS A 154 -15.50 7.55 -3.51
CA LYS A 154 -14.82 6.43 -2.82
C LYS A 154 -13.47 6.15 -3.50
N VAL A 155 -12.44 5.92 -2.70
CA VAL A 155 -11.12 5.45 -3.14
C VAL A 155 -10.72 4.25 -2.30
N ALA A 156 -10.16 3.23 -2.95
CA ALA A 156 -9.59 2.07 -2.29
C ALA A 156 -8.14 1.86 -2.74
N ILE A 157 -7.28 1.49 -1.78
CA ILE A 157 -5.95 0.98 -2.11
C ILE A 157 -6.12 -0.37 -2.77
N ASP A 158 -5.57 -0.49 -3.97
CA ASP A 158 -5.48 -1.73 -4.71
C ASP A 158 -4.05 -2.29 -4.60
N GLU A 159 -3.05 -1.43 -4.85
CA GLU A 159 -1.63 -1.79 -4.81
C GLU A 159 -0.80 -0.64 -4.22
N ILE A 160 0.20 -0.97 -3.40
CA ILE A 160 1.16 -0.03 -2.81
C ILE A 160 2.55 -0.36 -3.34
N SER A 161 3.16 0.58 -4.06
CA SER A 161 4.58 0.55 -4.39
C SER A 161 5.39 1.23 -3.30
N PHE A 162 6.42 0.55 -2.79
CA PHE A 162 7.30 1.13 -1.78
C PHE A 162 8.47 1.92 -2.39
N ASP A 163 8.69 1.80 -3.70
CA ASP A 163 9.80 2.48 -4.40
C ASP A 163 9.61 4.00 -4.44
N GLY A 164 8.36 4.45 -4.52
CA GLY A 164 7.95 5.86 -4.51
C GLY A 164 8.06 6.56 -3.16
N GLY A 165 8.52 5.87 -2.11
CA GLY A 165 8.69 6.42 -0.76
C GLY A 165 7.47 6.26 0.15
N ASP A 166 6.38 5.66 -0.36
CA ASP A 166 5.25 5.25 0.47
C ASP A 166 5.69 4.19 1.49
N HIS A 167 4.95 4.12 2.59
CA HIS A 167 5.15 3.14 3.66
C HIS A 167 3.81 2.77 4.30
N ILE A 168 3.77 1.65 5.00
CA ILE A 168 2.62 1.29 5.82
C ILE A 168 3.01 1.17 7.29
N LEU A 169 2.08 1.51 8.17
CA LEU A 169 2.10 1.04 9.56
C LEU A 169 1.17 -0.16 9.66
N TYR A 170 1.74 -1.32 10.00
CA TYR A 170 0.99 -2.54 10.31
C TYR A 170 1.14 -2.87 11.79
N LYS A 171 0.07 -2.74 12.57
CA LYS A 171 0.10 -2.96 14.04
C LYS A 171 1.25 -2.23 14.75
N GLY A 172 1.58 -1.02 14.30
CA GLY A 172 2.68 -0.21 14.82
C GLY A 172 4.07 -0.51 14.24
N HIS A 173 4.20 -1.52 13.37
CA HIS A 173 5.43 -1.80 12.63
C HIS A 173 5.48 -0.99 11.33
N LEU A 174 6.53 -0.19 11.17
CA LEU A 174 6.80 0.54 9.94
C LEU A 174 7.38 -0.39 8.87
N LEU A 175 6.65 -0.56 7.76
CA LEU A 175 7.09 -1.33 6.59
C LEU A 175 7.26 -0.39 5.40
N ASN A 176 8.43 -0.43 4.78
CA ASN A 176 8.82 0.44 3.66
C ASN A 176 9.86 -0.27 2.76
N LYS A 177 10.40 0.40 1.75
CA LYS A 177 11.40 -0.17 0.82
C LYS A 177 12.68 -0.72 1.45
N SER A 178 12.99 -0.35 2.70
CA SER A 178 14.14 -0.88 3.43
C SER A 178 13.84 -2.16 4.20
N THR A 179 12.56 -2.49 4.38
CA THR A 179 12.10 -3.70 5.08
C THR A 179 12.60 -4.94 4.35
N THR A 180 13.27 -5.80 5.09
CA THR A 180 13.90 -7.02 4.57
C THR A 180 13.00 -8.24 4.74
N MET A 181 13.35 -9.33 4.05
CA MET A 181 12.75 -10.64 4.28
C MET A 181 12.82 -11.08 5.76
N GLY A 182 13.92 -10.74 6.45
CA GLY A 182 14.09 -11.06 7.87
C GLY A 182 13.13 -10.29 8.77
N ASP A 183 12.74 -9.07 8.37
CA ASP A 183 11.74 -8.28 9.07
C ASP A 183 10.35 -8.85 8.87
N ILE A 184 10.01 -9.19 7.62
CA ILE A 184 8.73 -9.82 7.30
C ILE A 184 8.58 -11.18 7.98
N LYS A 185 9.64 -11.99 8.06
CA LYS A 185 9.63 -13.28 8.78
C LYS A 185 9.27 -13.16 10.26
N ARG A 186 9.56 -12.03 10.91
CA ARG A 186 9.17 -11.83 12.32
C ARG A 186 7.68 -11.52 12.46
N LEU A 187 7.06 -10.95 11.43
CA LEU A 187 5.64 -10.62 11.40
C LEU A 187 4.79 -11.79 10.89
N PHE A 188 5.26 -12.46 9.83
CA PHE A 188 4.55 -13.53 9.14
C PHE A 188 5.45 -14.79 8.98
N PRO A 189 5.85 -15.44 10.09
CA PRO A 189 6.73 -16.59 10.07
C PRO A 189 6.21 -17.81 9.29
N ASN A 190 4.89 -18.00 9.17
CA ASN A 190 4.29 -19.10 8.43
C ASN A 190 4.20 -18.79 6.94
N ALA A 191 3.74 -17.61 6.54
CA ALA A 191 3.67 -17.20 5.14
C ALA A 191 5.04 -17.26 4.44
N ILE A 192 6.11 -16.89 5.15
CA ILE A 192 7.48 -16.95 4.62
C ILE A 192 7.95 -18.38 4.30
N LYS A 193 7.40 -19.41 4.96
CA LYS A 193 7.71 -20.82 4.62
C LYS A 193 7.18 -21.20 3.24
N HIS A 194 6.21 -20.45 2.72
CA HIS A 194 5.54 -20.67 1.44
C HIS A 194 5.90 -19.59 0.41
N ILE A 195 7.06 -18.95 0.55
CA ILE A 195 7.54 -18.00 -0.44
C ILE A 195 7.69 -18.68 -1.81
N SER A 196 7.24 -17.98 -2.85
CA SER A 196 7.27 -18.46 -4.23
C SER A 196 7.72 -17.34 -5.17
N GLU A 197 7.85 -17.63 -6.46
CA GLU A 197 8.07 -16.62 -7.50
C GLU A 197 6.79 -16.43 -8.32
N MET A 198 6.52 -15.19 -8.69
CA MET A 198 5.39 -14.82 -9.54
C MET A 198 5.88 -13.85 -10.62
N ASP A 199 5.46 -14.07 -11.87
CA ASP A 199 5.68 -13.11 -12.94
C ASP A 199 4.65 -12.00 -12.82
N VAL A 200 5.10 -10.78 -12.55
CA VAL A 200 4.27 -9.59 -12.38
C VAL A 200 4.45 -8.71 -13.61
N PHE A 201 3.34 -8.43 -14.29
CA PHE A 201 3.36 -7.65 -15.52
C PHE A 201 4.05 -6.29 -15.31
N GLY A 202 5.07 -6.01 -16.12
CA GLY A 202 5.88 -4.78 -16.02
C GLY A 202 7.03 -4.83 -15.00
N GLU A 203 7.01 -5.78 -14.05
CA GLU A 203 8.04 -5.94 -13.03
C GLU A 203 8.93 -7.19 -13.23
N GLY A 204 8.43 -8.18 -13.97
CA GLY A 204 9.06 -9.47 -14.17
C GLY A 204 8.87 -10.42 -12.98
N LYS A 205 9.78 -11.39 -12.83
CA LYS A 205 9.70 -12.36 -11.73
C LYS A 205 10.07 -11.73 -10.39
N LEU A 206 9.13 -11.76 -9.46
CA LEU A 206 9.30 -11.31 -8.08
C LEU A 206 9.08 -12.45 -7.09
N GLN A 207 9.80 -12.42 -5.97
CA GLN A 207 9.48 -13.29 -4.84
C GLN A 207 8.22 -12.78 -4.15
N VAL A 208 7.32 -13.68 -3.76
CA VAL A 208 6.03 -13.32 -3.17
C VAL A 208 5.68 -14.25 -2.01
N ILE A 209 5.11 -13.67 -0.95
CA ILE A 209 4.33 -14.41 0.05
C ILE A 209 2.86 -14.01 -0.09
N GLN A 210 1.98 -14.94 0.24
CA GLN A 210 0.53 -14.73 0.23
C GLN A 210 0.03 -14.79 1.67
N LEU A 211 -0.76 -13.79 2.05
CA LEU A 211 -1.40 -13.68 3.35
C LEU A 211 -2.90 -13.77 3.16
N ARG A 212 -3.59 -14.28 4.17
CA ARG A 212 -5.05 -14.28 4.18
C ARG A 212 -5.55 -12.87 4.46
N GLU A 213 -6.64 -12.45 3.82
CA GLU A 213 -7.23 -11.13 4.07
C GLU A 213 -8.33 -11.15 5.13
N ASP A 214 -8.83 -12.33 5.52
CA ASP A 214 -9.83 -12.46 6.58
C ASP A 214 -9.58 -13.68 7.48
N TYR A 215 -10.08 -13.60 8.72
CA TYR A 215 -9.85 -14.65 9.73
C TYR A 215 -10.63 -15.94 9.48
N ASN A 216 -11.77 -15.83 8.78
CA ASN A 216 -12.74 -16.90 8.60
C ASN A 216 -12.58 -17.64 7.26
N ASN A 217 -11.66 -17.19 6.40
CA ASN A 217 -11.49 -17.65 5.02
C ASN A 217 -12.79 -17.56 4.22
N VAL A 218 -13.52 -16.46 4.40
CA VAL A 218 -14.75 -16.20 3.62
C VAL A 218 -14.39 -15.74 2.21
N SER A 219 -13.28 -15.02 2.07
CA SER A 219 -12.77 -14.58 0.78
C SER A 219 -11.70 -15.53 0.26
N ASP A 220 -11.72 -15.78 -1.05
CA ASP A 220 -10.63 -16.42 -1.79
C ASP A 220 -9.52 -15.41 -2.16
N GLY A 221 -9.67 -14.15 -1.78
CA GLY A 221 -8.66 -13.11 -1.96
C GLY A 221 -7.47 -13.23 -1.02
N HIS A 222 -6.38 -12.55 -1.40
CA HIS A 222 -5.09 -12.61 -0.72
C HIS A 222 -4.43 -11.23 -0.66
N VAL A 223 -3.71 -10.96 0.43
CA VAL A 223 -2.73 -9.87 0.46
C VAL A 223 -1.39 -10.45 0.02
N LYS A 224 -0.92 -10.05 -1.15
CA LYS A 224 0.37 -10.46 -1.70
C LYS A 224 1.44 -9.44 -1.32
N ILE A 225 2.55 -9.90 -0.75
CA ILE A 225 3.72 -9.08 -0.44
C ILE A 225 4.86 -9.53 -1.34
N PHE A 226 5.36 -8.63 -2.18
CA PHE A 226 6.43 -8.91 -3.12
C PHE A 226 7.75 -8.30 -2.70
N PHE A 227 8.82 -9.02 -3.05
CA PHE A 227 10.19 -8.64 -2.77
C PHE A 227 11.00 -8.53 -4.05
N LYS A 228 11.83 -7.50 -4.09
CA LYS A 228 12.81 -7.26 -5.14
C LYS A 228 14.17 -7.05 -4.47
N ASN A 229 15.18 -7.81 -4.88
CA ASN A 229 16.51 -7.78 -4.26
C ASN A 229 16.49 -8.00 -2.73
N GLY A 230 15.62 -8.89 -2.24
CA GLY A 230 15.47 -9.24 -0.83
C GLY A 230 14.80 -8.19 0.06
N LYS A 231 14.24 -7.12 -0.54
CA LYS A 231 13.55 -6.03 0.16
C LYS A 231 12.11 -5.90 -0.31
N LEU A 232 11.26 -5.40 0.57
CA LEU A 232 9.86 -5.11 0.30
C LEU A 232 9.74 -4.13 -0.87
N HIS A 233 8.92 -4.49 -1.85
CA HIS A 233 8.79 -3.75 -3.10
C HIS A 233 7.34 -3.39 -3.42
N LEU A 234 6.41 -4.33 -3.21
CA LEU A 234 5.00 -4.17 -3.54
C LEU A 234 4.11 -4.86 -2.51
N LEU A 235 2.94 -4.28 -2.23
CA LEU A 235 1.82 -4.96 -1.57
C LEU A 235 0.58 -4.83 -2.45
N HIS A 236 -0.12 -5.94 -2.70
CA HIS A 236 -1.29 -5.97 -3.57
C HIS A 236 -2.41 -6.76 -2.90
N TRP A 237 -3.61 -6.16 -2.83
CA TRP A 237 -4.83 -6.91 -2.52
C TRP A 237 -5.32 -7.60 -3.79
N TRP A 238 -5.08 -8.89 -3.88
CA TRP A 238 -5.42 -9.70 -5.04
C TRP A 238 -6.74 -10.45 -4.80
N PHE A 239 -7.64 -10.40 -5.77
CA PHE A 239 -8.87 -11.20 -5.80
C PHE A 239 -8.86 -12.14 -7.01
N PRO A 240 -9.43 -13.35 -6.88
CA PRO A 240 -9.56 -14.24 -8.01
C PRO A 240 -10.54 -13.70 -9.06
N CYS A 241 -10.21 -13.95 -10.32
CA CYS A 241 -11.18 -14.18 -11.37
C CYS A 241 -11.60 -15.67 -11.29
#